data_AF-A0A7X3Y5Z7-F1
#
_entry.id   AF-A0A7X3Y5Z7-F1
#
_cell.length_a   1.000
_cell.length_b   1.000
_cell.length_c   1.000
_cell.angle_alpha   90.00
_cell.angle_beta   90.00
_cell.angle_gamma   90.00
#
_symmetry.space_group_name_H-M   'P 1'
#
loop_
_entity.id
_entity.type
_entity.pdbx_description
1 polymer ?
#
loop_
_entity_poly.entity_id
_entity_poly.type
_entity_poly.pdbx_seq_one_letter_code
_entity_poly.pdbx_strand_id
1 'polypeptide(L)' 'MAAAISALRRAVGDAGWVDAAGVAATFNAIDRVADATGIPLEPKKAAVSADFRGELDIDAWAEARG' A
#
# COMPACT_ATOMS: atom_id res chain seq x y z
N MET A 1 4.83 -17.46 9.06
CA MET A 1 3.80 -16.51 9.55
C MET A 1 4.03 -16.09 11.01
N ALA A 2 3.89 -17.00 11.99
CA ALA A 2 3.99 -16.67 13.43
C ALA A 2 5.34 -16.02 13.84
N ALA A 3 6.45 -16.47 13.27
CA ALA A 3 7.77 -15.89 13.54
C ALA A 3 7.87 -14.41 13.10
N ALA A 4 7.30 -14.06 11.94
CA ALA A 4 7.30 -12.68 11.43
C ALA A 4 6.42 -11.76 12.28
N ILE A 5 5.24 -12.24 12.70
CA ILE A 5 4.34 -11.52 13.62
C ILE A 5 5.05 -11.23 14.94
N SER A 6 5.69 -12.25 15.52
CA SER A 6 6.41 -12.12 16.78
C SER A 6 7.61 -11.16 16.66
N ALA A 7 8.35 -11.21 15.55
CA ALA A 7 9.45 -10.30 15.28
C ALA A 7 8.98 -8.85 15.15
N LEU A 8 7.90 -8.61 14.39
CA LEU A 8 7.33 -7.28 14.22
C LEU A 8 6.85 -6.72 15.56
N ARG A 9 6.05 -7.48 16.32
CA ARG A 9 5.56 -7.03 17.64
C ARG A 9 6.69 -6.71 18.62
N ARG A 10 7.81 -7.46 18.59
CA ARG A 10 9.01 -7.11 19.37
C ARG A 10 9.67 -5.81 18.90
N ALA A 11 9.72 -5.55 17.59
CA ALA A 11 10.38 -4.38 17.03
C ALA A 11 9.61 -3.09 17.30
N VAL A 12 8.26 -3.12 17.27
CA VAL A 12 7.42 -1.91 17.37
C VAL A 12 6.68 -1.77 18.71
N GLY A 13 6.67 -2.81 19.55
CA GLY A 13 5.92 -2.83 20.80
C GLY A 13 4.40 -2.86 20.59
N ASP A 14 3.63 -2.87 21.68
CA ASP A 14 2.17 -3.01 21.60
C ASP A 14 1.48 -1.76 20.99
N ALA A 15 1.97 -0.56 21.30
CA ALA A 15 1.44 0.68 20.71
C ALA A 15 1.70 0.71 19.19
N GLY A 16 2.95 0.47 18.77
CA GLY A 16 3.29 0.40 17.35
C GLY A 16 2.60 -0.74 16.61
N TRP A 17 2.26 -1.83 17.31
CA TRP A 17 1.46 -2.92 16.74
C TRP A 17 0.03 -2.48 16.41
N VAL A 18 -0.60 -1.72 17.31
CA VAL A 18 -1.94 -1.13 17.07
C VAL A 18 -1.87 -0.10 15.95
N ASP A 19 -0.87 0.77 15.94
CA ASP A 19 -0.69 1.78 14.89
C ASP A 19 -0.48 1.15 13.51
N ALA A 20 0.34 0.11 13.42
CA ALA A 20 0.56 -0.62 12.17
C ALA A 20 -0.74 -1.26 11.63
N ALA A 21 -1.56 -1.82 12.54
CA ALA A 21 -2.87 -2.36 12.17
C ALA A 21 -3.82 -1.24 11.66
N GLY A 22 -3.79 -0.07 12.31
CA GLY A 22 -4.55 1.11 11.88
C GLY A 22 -4.16 1.56 10.47
N VAL A 23 -2.86 1.76 10.21
CA VAL A 23 -2.36 2.16 8.89
C VAL A 23 -2.77 1.15 7.80
N ALA A 24 -2.58 -0.14 8.05
CA ALA A 24 -2.95 -1.19 7.09
C ALA A 24 -4.45 -1.19 6.80
N ALA A 25 -5.30 -1.08 7.83
CA ALA A 25 -6.75 -1.03 7.66
C ALA A 25 -7.20 0.24 6.89
N THR A 26 -6.57 1.38 7.16
CA THR A 26 -6.86 2.65 6.48
C THR A 26 -6.57 2.56 4.98
N PHE A 27 -5.37 2.11 4.58
CA PHE A 27 -5.04 1.99 3.16
C PHE A 27 -5.88 0.91 2.47
N ASN A 28 -6.18 -0.19 3.17
CA ASN A 28 -7.11 -1.18 2.64
C ASN A 28 -8.49 -0.57 2.30
N ALA A 29 -9.00 0.35 3.12
CA ALA A 29 -10.27 1.03 2.85
C ALA A 29 -10.16 2.09 1.75
N ILE A 30 -9.15 2.96 1.81
CA ILE A 30 -8.98 4.07 0.87
C ILE A 30 -8.74 3.56 -0.55
N ASP A 31 -7.91 2.53 -0.73
CA ASP A 31 -7.59 1.97 -2.04
C ASP A 31 -8.87 1.48 -2.76
N ARG A 32 -9.77 0.82 -2.03
CA ARG A 32 -11.05 0.37 -2.60
C ARG A 32 -11.97 1.52 -2.98
N VAL A 33 -11.97 2.61 -2.22
CA VAL A 33 -12.73 3.81 -2.57
C VAL A 33 -12.12 4.46 -3.82
N ALA A 34 -10.79 4.53 -3.92
CA ALA A 34 -10.10 5.05 -5.09
C ALA A 34 -10.45 4.23 -6.35
N ASP A 35 -10.35 2.90 -6.26
CA ASP A 35 -10.72 1.97 -7.33
C ASP A 35 -12.19 2.11 -7.74
N ALA A 36 -13.11 2.21 -6.77
CA ALA A 36 -14.55 2.31 -7.04
C ALA A 36 -14.96 3.66 -7.66
N THR A 37 -14.19 4.72 -7.39
CA THR A 37 -14.47 6.07 -7.90
C THR A 37 -13.70 6.40 -9.17
N GLY A 38 -12.67 5.62 -9.50
CA GLY A 38 -11.79 5.89 -10.63
C GLY A 38 -10.96 7.16 -10.47
N ILE A 39 -10.63 7.55 -9.23
CA ILE A 39 -9.84 8.77 -8.98
C ILE A 39 -8.48 8.67 -9.68
N PRO A 40 -8.07 9.66 -10.49
CA PRO A 40 -6.82 9.58 -11.23
C PRO A 40 -5.61 9.81 -10.32
N LEU A 41 -4.48 9.20 -10.69
CA LEU A 41 -3.20 9.46 -10.04
C LEU A 41 -2.72 10.89 -10.37
N GLU A 42 -2.43 11.66 -9.32
CA GLU A 42 -1.92 13.03 -9.49
C GLU A 42 -0.54 13.05 -10.19
N PRO A 43 -0.26 14.01 -11.09
CA PRO A 43 0.98 14.03 -11.87
C PRO A 43 2.26 14.00 -11.03
N LYS A 44 2.27 14.74 -9.91
CA LYS A 44 3.42 14.75 -8.99
C LYS A 44 3.66 13.36 -8.38
N LYS A 45 2.59 12.65 -8.00
CA LYS A 45 2.69 11.30 -7.45
C LYS A 45 3.13 10.32 -8.53
N ALA A 46 2.60 10.44 -9.74
CA ALA A 46 3.01 9.62 -10.89
C ALA A 46 4.52 9.72 -11.15
N ALA A 47 5.07 10.94 -11.12
CA ALA A 47 6.51 11.17 -11.30
C ALA A 47 7.34 10.58 -10.14
N VAL A 48 6.98 10.86 -8.89
CA VAL A 48 7.73 10.38 -7.71
C VAL A 48 7.69 8.85 -7.57
N SER A 49 6.65 8.21 -8.08
CA SER A 49 6.50 6.75 -8.00
C SER A 49 6.88 5.98 -9.26
N ALA A 50 7.39 6.64 -10.30
CA ALA A 50 7.70 6.00 -11.57
C ALA A 50 8.69 4.84 -11.41
N ASP A 51 9.79 5.07 -10.69
CA ASP A 51 10.87 4.08 -10.55
C ASP A 51 10.36 2.79 -9.89
N PHE A 52 9.69 2.89 -8.73
CA PHE A 52 9.22 1.71 -8.01
C PHE A 52 7.99 1.07 -8.66
N ARG A 53 7.14 1.81 -9.39
CA ARG A 53 6.06 1.18 -10.16
C ARG A 53 6.61 0.32 -11.30
N GLY A 54 7.68 0.78 -11.94
CA GLY A 54 8.41 0.00 -12.94
C GLY A 54 9.07 -1.24 -12.33
N GLU A 55 9.76 -1.10 -11.20
CA GLU A 55 10.40 -2.25 -10.49
C GLU A 55 9.40 -3.30 -10.01
N LEU A 56 8.19 -2.86 -9.64
CA LEU A 56 7.11 -3.73 -9.15
C LEU A 56 6.16 -4.22 -10.26
N ASP A 57 6.43 -3.88 -11.52
CA ASP A 57 5.61 -4.22 -12.70
C ASP A 57 4.13 -3.79 -12.58
N ILE A 58 3.88 -2.70 -11.85
CA ILE A 58 2.54 -2.17 -11.60
C ILE A 58 1.94 -1.57 -12.87
N ASP A 59 2.76 -0.91 -13.67
CA ASP A 59 2.31 -0.25 -14.90
C ASP A 59 1.76 -1.29 -15.90
N ALA A 60 2.40 -2.46 -16.04
CA ALA A 60 1.92 -3.55 -16.90
C ALA A 60 0.59 -4.16 -16.44
N TRP A 61 0.37 -4.25 -15.13
CA TRP A 61 -0.89 -4.76 -14.58
C TRP A 61 -2.06 -3.80 -14.84
N ALA A 62 -1.82 -2.49 -14.77
CA ALA A 62 -2.84 -1.48 -15.06
C ALA A 62 -3.27 -1.54 -16.54
N GLU A 63 -2.33 -1.69 -17.46
CA GLU A 63 -2.59 -1.83 -18.90
C GLU A 63 -3.42 -3.07 -19.23
N ALA A 64 -3.18 -4.20 -18.56
CA ALA A 64 -3.93 -5.44 -18.77
C ALA A 64 -5.40 -5.40 -18.30
N ARG A 65 -5.79 -4.38 -17.53
CA ARG A 65 -7.18 -4.19 -17.04
C ARG A 65 -7.99 -3.18 -17.85
N GLY A 66 -7.37 -2.48 -18.80
CA GLY A 66 -8.02 -1.57 -19.75
C GLY A 66 -8.52 -2.29 -21.00
#